data_AF-A0A9P0FWN3-F1
#
_entry.id   AF-A0A9P0FWN3-F1
#
_cell.length_a   1.000
_cell.length_b   1.000
_cell.length_c   1.000
_cell.angle_alpha   90.00
_cell.angle_beta   90.00
_cell.angle_gamma   90.00
#
_symmetry.space_group_name_H-M   'P 1'
#
loop_
_entity.id
_entity.type
_entity.pdbx_description
1 polymer ?
#
loop_
_entity_poly.entity_id
_entity_poly.type
_entity_poly.pdbx_seq_one_letter_code
_entity_poly.pdbx_strand_id
1 'polypeptide(L)'
;MNKKSTEVFSSVASSSDVEVHFSHKRYFINNLDSYHGSHILHDVSKVLERNNASTKDTSQSMLGEDLGPASPPPPELPYEIIGTVLNENAKSIDHVSRIIPAAECIPVMLTCGTVILDVSYDREQLRIATEYIKVLKELLEKQAPPPKPSGDPDDATTTATGGSIGENKKRYLILISTVMTWACTKPLDPVRST
;
A
#
# COMPACT_ATOMS: atom_id res chain seq x y z
N MET A 1 33.18 -22.71 6.82
CA MET A 1 33.05 -21.27 6.52
C MET A 1 31.86 -21.11 5.61
N ASN A 2 30.89 -20.26 5.97
CA ASN A 2 29.93 -19.57 5.08
C ASN A 2 28.98 -18.73 5.95
N LYS A 3 29.44 -17.55 6.37
CA LYS A 3 28.62 -16.44 6.87
C LYS A 3 28.63 -15.38 5.79
N LYS A 4 27.65 -15.39 4.87
CA LYS A 4 27.51 -14.31 3.88
C LYS A 4 26.10 -14.23 3.29
N SER A 5 25.07 -14.04 4.13
CA SER A 5 23.72 -13.72 3.64
C SER A 5 22.93 -12.74 4.51
N THR A 6 23.55 -12.09 5.52
CA THR A 6 22.79 -11.27 6.49
C THR A 6 23.15 -9.79 6.53
N GLU A 7 24.01 -9.29 5.63
CA GLU A 7 24.51 -7.90 5.70
C GLU A 7 24.01 -6.96 4.59
N VAL A 8 23.16 -7.39 3.64
CA VAL A 8 22.81 -6.53 2.49
C VAL A 8 21.61 -5.59 2.76
N PHE A 9 20.89 -5.74 3.87
CA PHE A 9 19.70 -4.91 4.15
C PHE A 9 19.87 -3.90 5.30
N SER A 10 21.06 -3.75 5.88
CA SER A 10 21.29 -2.78 6.97
C SER A 10 21.33 -1.31 6.51
N SER A 11 21.10 -1.04 5.21
CA SER A 11 20.99 0.31 4.64
C SER A 11 19.60 0.62 4.10
N VAL A 12 18.56 -0.15 4.49
CA VAL A 12 17.19 0.22 4.18
C VAL A 12 16.84 1.45 5.02
N ALA A 13 17.03 2.61 4.38
CA ALA A 13 16.50 3.94 4.65
C ALA A 13 16.36 4.33 6.13
N SER A 14 17.01 5.43 6.51
CA SER A 14 16.65 6.13 7.75
C SER A 14 15.13 6.24 7.85
N SER A 15 14.56 5.96 9.03
CA SER A 15 13.11 6.03 9.27
C SER A 15 12.49 7.34 8.76
N SER A 16 13.30 8.41 8.72
CA SER A 16 12.95 9.71 8.14
C SER A 16 12.68 9.67 6.64
N ASP A 17 13.45 8.93 5.84
CA ASP A 17 13.40 9.00 4.37
C ASP A 17 12.15 8.31 3.82
N VAL A 18 11.77 7.17 4.42
CA VAL A 18 10.54 6.44 4.07
C VAL A 18 9.30 7.26 4.42
N GLU A 19 9.36 8.01 5.52
CA GLU A 19 8.24 8.84 5.98
C GLU A 19 8.02 10.07 5.08
N VAL A 20 9.11 10.70 4.64
CA VAL A 20 9.12 11.82 3.68
C VAL A 20 8.51 11.43 2.33
N HIS A 21 8.62 10.15 1.94
CA HIS A 21 8.17 9.69 0.63
C HIS A 21 6.80 9.01 0.64
N PHE A 22 6.19 8.76 1.78
CA PHE A 22 4.91 8.06 1.80
C PHE A 22 3.77 8.91 1.26
N SER A 23 2.85 8.27 0.51
CA SER A 23 1.61 8.90 0.05
C SER A 23 0.40 7.96 0.18
N HIS A 24 -0.70 8.46 0.74
CA HIS A 24 -1.98 7.74 0.78
C HIS A 24 -2.57 7.48 -0.62
N LYS A 25 -2.12 8.25 -1.63
CA LYS A 25 -2.54 8.12 -3.04
C LYS A 25 -1.71 7.11 -3.84
N ARG A 26 -0.74 6.44 -3.20
CA ARG A 26 0.08 5.39 -3.80
C ARG A 26 -0.48 4.00 -3.51
N TYR A 27 -0.64 3.24 -4.58
CA TYR A 27 -1.14 1.87 -4.57
C TYR A 27 -0.03 0.94 -5.06
N PHE A 28 0.24 -0.12 -4.32
CA PHE A 28 1.08 -1.22 -4.77
C PHE A 28 0.23 -2.45 -5.09
N ILE A 29 0.48 -3.08 -6.25
CA ILE A 29 -0.15 -4.35 -6.65
C ILE A 29 0.94 -5.28 -7.17
N ASN A 30 1.07 -6.50 -6.64
CA ASN A 30 2.00 -7.48 -7.21
C ASN A 30 1.41 -8.16 -8.46
N ASN A 31 2.30 -8.60 -9.36
CA ASN A 31 1.98 -9.44 -10.52
C ASN A 31 0.85 -8.85 -11.39
N LEU A 32 0.99 -7.58 -11.78
CA LEU A 32 0.02 -6.80 -12.55
C LEU A 32 -0.39 -7.45 -13.88
N ASP A 33 0.51 -8.21 -14.50
CA ASP A 33 0.31 -8.93 -15.76
C ASP A 33 -0.29 -10.33 -15.58
N SER A 34 -0.56 -10.74 -14.33
CA SER A 34 -1.31 -11.96 -14.07
C SER A 34 -2.81 -11.77 -14.34
N TYR A 35 -3.55 -12.89 -14.42
CA TYR A 35 -5.00 -12.84 -14.56
C TYR A 35 -5.66 -12.08 -13.40
N HIS A 36 -5.29 -12.38 -12.15
CA HIS A 36 -5.84 -11.68 -10.98
C HIS A 36 -5.36 -10.23 -10.92
N GLY A 37 -4.05 -10.00 -11.13
CA GLY A 37 -3.45 -8.67 -11.10
C GLY A 37 -4.10 -7.71 -12.10
N SER A 38 -4.39 -8.17 -13.32
CA SER A 38 -5.02 -7.32 -14.35
C SER A 38 -6.46 -6.94 -14.00
N HIS A 39 -7.24 -7.84 -13.40
CA HIS A 39 -8.61 -7.53 -12.94
C HIS A 39 -8.59 -6.60 -11.73
N ILE A 40 -7.70 -6.84 -10.77
CA ILE A 40 -7.52 -5.95 -9.61
C ILE A 40 -7.12 -4.55 -10.08
N LEU A 41 -6.16 -4.45 -10.99
CA LEU A 41 -5.71 -3.17 -11.56
C LEU A 41 -6.87 -2.43 -12.24
N HIS A 42 -7.66 -3.12 -13.06
CA HIS A 42 -8.83 -2.54 -13.73
C HIS A 42 -9.84 -1.98 -12.72
N ASP A 43 -10.20 -2.76 -11.70
CA ASP A 43 -11.20 -2.36 -10.71
C ASP A 43 -10.71 -1.22 -9.82
N VAL A 44 -9.44 -1.27 -9.40
CA VAL A 44 -8.79 -0.18 -8.66
C VAL A 44 -8.77 1.09 -9.50
N SER A 45 -8.34 1.02 -10.76
CA SER A 45 -8.27 2.18 -11.66
C SER A 45 -9.65 2.82 -11.85
N LYS A 46 -10.67 2.01 -12.10
CA LYS A 46 -12.06 2.47 -12.25
C LYS A 46 -12.58 3.17 -11.00
N VAL A 47 -12.28 2.65 -9.81
CA VAL A 47 -12.67 3.28 -8.54
C VAL A 47 -11.94 4.61 -8.35
N LEU A 48 -10.64 4.65 -8.65
CA LEU A 48 -9.83 5.87 -8.51
C LEU A 48 -10.29 6.98 -9.47
N GLU A 49 -10.58 6.64 -10.72
CA GLU A 49 -11.12 7.57 -11.71
C GLU A 49 -12.49 8.12 -11.28
N ARG A 50 -13.38 7.25 -10.81
CA ARG A 50 -14.70 7.65 -10.32
C ARG A 50 -14.60 8.60 -9.12
N ASN A 51 -13.73 8.28 -8.16
CA ASN A 51 -13.54 9.09 -6.97
C ASN A 51 -12.96 10.46 -7.32
N ASN A 52 -12.05 10.52 -8.29
CA ASN A 52 -11.45 11.75 -8.80
C ASN A 52 -12.47 12.61 -9.60
N ALA A 53 -13.35 11.98 -10.39
CA ALA A 53 -14.44 12.69 -11.07
C ALA A 53 -15.45 13.28 -10.07
N SER A 54 -15.84 12.51 -9.05
CA SER A 54 -16.79 12.94 -8.02
C SER A 54 -16.28 14.10 -7.16
N THR A 55 -14.97 14.18 -6.91
CA THR A 55 -14.36 15.29 -6.15
C THR A 55 -14.36 16.59 -6.96
N LYS A 56 -14.17 16.51 -8.28
CA LYS A 56 -14.27 17.67 -9.19
C LYS A 56 -15.69 18.24 -9.25
N ASP A 57 -16.72 17.40 -9.31
CA ASP A 57 -18.12 17.86 -9.37
C ASP A 57 -18.59 18.51 -8.07
N THR A 58 -18.10 18.04 -6.91
CA THR A 58 -18.46 18.62 -5.59
C THR A 58 -17.88 20.01 -5.38
N SER A 59 -16.83 20.37 -6.12
CA SER A 59 -16.16 21.68 -6.02
C SER A 59 -16.90 22.81 -6.77
N GLN A 60 -17.96 22.50 -7.54
CA GLN A 60 -18.65 23.46 -8.39
C GLN A 60 -20.02 23.95 -7.87
N SER A 61 -20.45 23.55 -6.67
CA SER A 61 -21.77 23.95 -6.15
C SER A 61 -21.74 24.44 -4.70
N MET A 62 -21.18 25.63 -4.46
CA MET A 62 -21.70 26.57 -3.44
C MET A 62 -21.38 27.99 -3.88
N LEU A 63 -22.32 28.58 -4.64
CA LEU A 63 -22.38 30.01 -4.91
C LEU A 63 -22.93 30.70 -3.65
N GLY A 64 -22.06 31.29 -2.84
CA GLY A 64 -22.39 32.13 -1.69
C GLY A 64 -21.34 33.24 -1.58
N GLU A 65 -21.81 34.47 -1.44
CA GLU A 65 -21.16 35.72 -1.79
C GLU A 65 -19.89 36.08 -0.99
N ASP A 66 -19.01 36.84 -1.65
CA ASP A 66 -18.08 37.82 -1.07
C ASP A 66 -16.94 37.34 -0.15
N LEU A 67 -15.89 36.71 -0.71
CA LEU A 67 -14.53 36.75 -0.13
C LEU A 67 -13.49 36.80 -1.26
N GLY A 68 -12.45 37.63 -1.08
CA GLY A 68 -11.41 37.97 -2.06
C GLY A 68 -10.65 36.79 -2.66
N PRO A 69 -9.73 37.04 -3.63
CA PRO A 69 -9.18 36.01 -4.50
C PRO A 69 -8.48 34.91 -3.69
N ALA A 70 -9.21 33.81 -3.46
CA ALA A 70 -8.66 32.61 -2.87
C ALA A 70 -7.58 32.08 -3.81
N SER A 71 -6.37 31.92 -3.29
CA SER A 71 -5.28 31.26 -4.00
C SER A 71 -5.79 29.92 -4.55
N PRO A 72 -5.51 29.58 -5.82
CA PRO A 72 -6.00 28.34 -6.41
C PRO A 72 -5.57 27.16 -5.53
N PRO A 73 -6.48 26.21 -5.23
CA PRO A 73 -6.14 25.03 -4.46
C PRO A 73 -4.92 24.33 -5.09
N PRO A 74 -3.96 23.81 -4.29
CA PRO A 74 -2.79 23.12 -4.82
C PRO A 74 -3.21 22.02 -5.81
N PRO A 75 -2.49 21.83 -6.93
CA PRO A 75 -2.83 20.82 -7.92
C PRO A 75 -3.00 19.46 -7.25
N GLU A 76 -4.19 18.86 -7.33
CA GLU A 76 -4.42 17.53 -6.78
C GLU A 76 -3.50 16.54 -7.49
N LEU A 77 -2.47 16.08 -6.77
CA LEU A 77 -1.54 15.08 -7.29
C LEU A 77 -2.34 13.84 -7.73
N PRO A 78 -2.11 13.33 -8.97
CA PRO A 78 -2.77 12.13 -9.46
C PRO A 78 -2.40 10.92 -8.58
N TYR A 79 -3.29 9.94 -8.51
CA TYR A 79 -2.97 8.66 -7.89
C TYR A 79 -1.84 7.97 -8.66
N GLU A 80 -1.04 7.19 -7.93
CA GLU A 80 0.08 6.46 -8.49
C GLU A 80 -0.12 4.97 -8.24
N ILE A 81 -0.20 4.18 -9.31
CA ILE A 81 -0.24 2.72 -9.22
C ILE A 81 1.15 2.19 -9.57
N ILE A 82 1.74 1.44 -8.65
CA ILE A 82 3.06 0.83 -8.78
C ILE A 82 2.88 -0.69 -8.64
N GLY A 83 3.69 -1.47 -9.33
CA GLY A 83 3.61 -2.91 -9.12
C GLY A 83 4.76 -3.70 -9.72
N THR A 84 4.67 -5.01 -9.55
CA THR A 84 5.58 -5.98 -10.17
C THR A 84 4.87 -6.70 -11.31
N VAL A 85 5.64 -7.36 -12.16
CA VAL A 85 5.14 -8.22 -13.24
C VAL A 85 5.83 -9.58 -13.18
N LEU A 86 5.17 -10.63 -13.65
CA LEU A 86 5.73 -11.97 -13.82
C LEU A 86 6.62 -12.03 -15.07
N ASN A 87 6.23 -11.34 -16.13
CA ASN A 87 6.98 -11.24 -17.37
C ASN A 87 7.79 -9.94 -17.41
N GLU A 88 9.10 -10.07 -17.18
CA GLU A 88 10.04 -8.93 -17.19
C GLU A 88 10.10 -8.18 -18.54
N ASN A 89 9.56 -8.76 -19.63
CA ASN A 89 9.49 -8.10 -20.93
C ASN A 89 8.35 -7.08 -21.04
N ALA A 90 7.43 -7.02 -20.07
CA ALA A 90 6.36 -6.04 -20.05
C ALA A 90 6.92 -4.63 -19.76
N LYS A 91 7.01 -3.79 -20.79
CA LYS A 91 7.59 -2.44 -20.68
C LYS A 91 6.62 -1.40 -20.12
N SER A 92 5.32 -1.59 -20.30
CA SER A 92 4.28 -0.67 -19.84
C SER A 92 2.95 -1.40 -19.70
N ILE A 93 2.18 -1.04 -18.67
CA ILE A 93 0.80 -1.49 -18.45
C ILE A 93 -0.05 -0.23 -18.30
N ASP A 94 -1.25 -0.24 -18.86
CA ASP A 94 -2.15 0.90 -18.79
C ASP A 94 -2.52 1.23 -17.34
N HIS A 95 -2.72 2.51 -17.02
CA HIS A 95 -2.98 3.03 -15.67
C HIS A 95 -1.88 2.77 -14.62
N VAL A 96 -0.75 2.17 -14.98
CA VAL A 96 0.37 1.88 -14.08
C VAL A 96 1.46 2.95 -14.25
N SER A 97 1.79 3.63 -13.15
CA SER A 97 2.81 4.68 -13.12
C SER A 97 4.23 4.10 -13.19
N ARG A 98 4.47 2.95 -12.54
CA ARG A 98 5.79 2.32 -12.51
C ARG A 98 5.72 0.82 -12.30
N ILE A 99 6.51 0.09 -13.08
CA ILE A 99 6.80 -1.33 -12.84
C ILE A 99 8.17 -1.43 -12.19
N ILE A 100 8.28 -2.20 -11.10
CA ILE A 100 9.54 -2.42 -10.38
C ILE A 100 9.87 -3.91 -10.28
N PRO A 101 11.16 -4.27 -10.14
CA PRO A 101 11.55 -5.65 -9.86
C PRO A 101 11.01 -6.13 -8.51
N ALA A 102 10.68 -7.41 -8.40
CA ALA A 102 10.20 -8.00 -7.14
C ALA A 102 11.22 -7.85 -5.98
N ALA A 103 12.52 -7.84 -6.28
CA ALA A 103 13.56 -7.64 -5.27
C ALA A 103 13.52 -6.25 -4.61
N GLU A 104 12.94 -5.26 -5.27
CA GLU A 104 12.89 -3.86 -4.81
C GLU A 104 11.52 -3.47 -4.27
N CYS A 105 10.58 -4.41 -4.17
CA CYS A 105 9.19 -4.07 -3.86
C CYS A 105 8.98 -3.60 -2.42
N ILE A 106 9.71 -4.14 -1.43
CA ILE A 106 9.48 -3.83 -0.02
C ILE A 106 9.70 -2.35 0.32
N PRO A 107 10.84 -1.72 -0.03
CA PRO A 107 11.03 -0.28 0.18
C PRO A 107 9.92 0.56 -0.47
N VAL A 108 9.46 0.15 -1.66
CA VAL A 108 8.41 0.87 -2.37
C VAL A 108 7.04 0.70 -1.71
N MET A 109 6.69 -0.52 -1.28
CA MET A 109 5.46 -0.80 -0.52
C MET A 109 5.36 0.06 0.74
N LEU A 110 6.49 0.33 1.41
CA LEU A 110 6.54 1.21 2.58
C LEU A 110 6.25 2.68 2.27
N THR A 111 6.28 3.10 1.00
CA THR A 111 5.85 4.43 0.58
C THR A 111 4.38 4.48 0.14
N CYS A 112 3.72 3.33 0.02
CA CYS A 112 2.35 3.22 -0.45
C CYS A 112 1.34 3.29 0.70
N GLY A 113 0.22 3.98 0.45
CA GLY A 113 -0.93 4.00 1.36
C GLY A 113 -1.72 2.70 1.33
N THR A 114 -1.80 2.06 0.16
CA THR A 114 -2.47 0.78 -0.03
C THR A 114 -1.53 -0.21 -0.71
N VAL A 115 -1.42 -1.41 -0.14
CA VAL A 115 -0.63 -2.52 -0.68
C VAL A 115 -1.57 -3.70 -0.88
N ILE A 116 -1.65 -4.22 -2.11
CA ILE A 116 -2.48 -5.35 -2.50
C ILE A 116 -1.55 -6.47 -2.95
N LEU A 117 -1.58 -7.61 -2.26
CA LEU A 117 -0.76 -8.78 -2.58
C LEU A 117 -1.64 -9.99 -2.83
N ASP A 118 -1.56 -10.53 -4.05
CA ASP A 118 -2.01 -11.88 -4.37
C ASP A 118 -0.91 -12.89 -4.01
N VAL A 119 -1.19 -13.73 -3.01
CA VAL A 119 -0.30 -14.78 -2.50
C VAL A 119 -0.77 -16.19 -2.89
N SER A 120 -1.70 -16.28 -3.84
CA SER A 120 -2.41 -17.54 -4.14
C SER A 120 -1.52 -18.62 -4.76
N TYR A 121 -0.56 -18.25 -5.60
CA TYR A 121 0.18 -19.18 -6.45
C TYR A 121 1.63 -19.41 -6.05
N ASP A 122 2.26 -18.44 -5.38
CA ASP A 122 3.71 -18.42 -5.21
C ASP A 122 4.10 -18.19 -3.74
N ARG A 123 4.87 -19.15 -3.20
CA ARG A 123 5.38 -19.09 -1.82
C ARG A 123 6.30 -17.89 -1.61
N GLU A 124 6.94 -17.41 -2.66
CA GLU A 124 7.80 -16.23 -2.59
C GLU A 124 6.96 -14.96 -2.33
N GLN A 125 5.77 -14.84 -2.92
CA GLN A 125 4.86 -13.74 -2.61
C GLN A 125 4.40 -13.74 -1.15
N LEU A 126 4.17 -14.92 -0.58
CA LEU A 126 3.88 -15.07 0.85
C LEU A 126 5.08 -14.66 1.72
N ARG A 127 6.31 -15.01 1.30
CA ARG A 127 7.55 -14.61 1.97
C ARG A 127 7.70 -13.08 1.96
N ILE A 128 7.51 -12.46 0.80
CA ILE A 128 7.54 -11.01 0.62
C ILE A 128 6.48 -10.32 1.50
N ALA A 129 5.25 -10.82 1.52
CA ALA A 129 4.17 -10.28 2.36
C ALA A 129 4.55 -10.32 3.85
N THR A 130 5.10 -11.45 4.30
CA THR A 130 5.56 -11.63 5.69
C THR A 130 6.70 -10.68 6.04
N GLU A 131 7.67 -10.54 5.13
CA GLU A 131 8.82 -9.65 5.29
C GLU A 131 8.37 -8.18 5.34
N TYR A 132 7.46 -7.77 4.45
CA TYR A 132 6.84 -6.45 4.46
C TYR A 132 6.16 -6.14 5.80
N ILE A 133 5.31 -7.06 6.32
CA ILE A 133 4.63 -6.86 7.61
C ILE A 133 5.64 -6.71 8.74
N LYS A 134 6.71 -7.52 8.75
CA LYS A 134 7.76 -7.44 9.76
C LYS A 134 8.43 -6.06 9.76
N VAL A 135 8.88 -5.60 8.59
CA VAL A 135 9.54 -4.29 8.46
C VAL A 135 8.57 -3.15 8.80
N LEU A 136 7.31 -3.24 8.35
CA LEU A 136 6.28 -2.26 8.67
C LEU A 136 6.04 -2.18 10.18
N LYS A 137 5.96 -3.32 10.87
CA LYS A 137 5.81 -3.38 12.33
C LYS A 137 6.96 -2.69 13.04
N GLU A 138 8.21 -3.02 12.66
CA GLU A 138 9.40 -2.40 13.25
C GLU A 138 9.43 -0.87 13.04
N LEU A 139 8.95 -0.38 11.89
CA LEU A 139 8.84 1.05 11.63
C LEU A 139 7.76 1.72 12.49
N LEU A 140 6.59 1.10 12.64
CA LEU A 140 5.51 1.64 13.47
C LEU A 140 5.90 1.65 14.97
N GLU A 141 6.61 0.64 15.44
CA GLU A 141 7.09 0.58 16.83
C GLU A 141 8.13 1.68 17.13
N LYS A 142 9.02 1.99 16.18
CA LYS A 142 9.98 3.11 16.30
C LYS A 142 9.32 4.49 16.32
N GLN A 143 8.14 4.61 15.71
CA GLN A 143 7.37 5.86 15.64
C GLN A 143 6.41 6.04 16.83
N ALA A 144 6.22 5.01 17.67
CA ALA A 144 5.37 5.13 18.84
C ALA A 144 6.00 6.11 19.86
N PRO A 145 5.26 7.12 20.35
CA PRO A 145 5.77 7.99 21.40
C PRO A 145 6.14 7.16 22.65
N PRO A 146 7.19 7.54 23.39
CA PRO A 146 7.55 6.83 24.61
C PRO A 146 6.36 6.84 25.58
N PRO A 147 6.14 5.76 26.34
CA PRO A 147 5.10 5.74 27.37
C PRO A 147 5.33 6.91 28.32
N LYS A 148 4.35 7.82 28.42
CA LYS A 148 4.42 8.93 29.38
C LYS A 148 4.64 8.33 30.76
N PRO A 149 5.66 8.77 31.53
CA PRO A 149 5.84 8.30 32.89
C PRO A 149 4.58 8.68 33.67
N SER A 150 3.89 7.66 34.19
CA SER A 150 2.75 7.80 35.08
C SER A 150 3.22 8.44 36.38
N GLY A 151 2.97 9.74 36.52
CA GLY A 151 3.29 10.50 37.72
C GLY A 151 2.65 11.88 37.65
N ASP A 152 1.32 11.93 37.80
CA ASP A 152 0.64 12.84 38.73
C ASP A 152 -0.88 12.75 38.51
N PRO A 153 -1.68 12.43 39.55
CA PRO A 153 -3.12 12.34 39.45
C PRO A 153 -3.75 13.66 39.92
N ASP A 154 -3.60 14.77 39.18
CA ASP A 154 -4.42 15.98 39.38
C ASP A 154 -4.19 16.96 38.22
N ASP A 155 -4.90 16.78 37.11
CA ASP A 155 -5.48 17.93 36.39
C ASP A 155 -6.62 17.46 35.47
N ALA A 156 -7.84 17.65 35.94
CA ALA A 156 -9.05 17.54 35.15
C ALA A 156 -9.61 18.96 34.97
N THR A 157 -9.37 19.61 33.82
CA THR A 157 -10.30 20.59 33.24
C THR A 157 -10.07 20.75 31.74
N THR A 158 -10.98 20.15 30.98
CA THR A 158 -11.72 20.74 29.85
C THR A 158 -10.97 21.64 28.87
N THR A 159 -10.76 21.14 27.64
CA THR A 159 -11.20 21.85 26.43
C THR A 159 -11.32 20.86 25.28
N ALA A 160 -12.57 20.64 24.85
CA ALA A 160 -12.89 20.10 23.55
C ALA A 160 -12.40 21.09 22.49
N THR A 161 -11.16 20.91 22.03
CA THR A 161 -10.76 21.28 20.68
C THR A 161 -10.50 19.96 19.97
N GLY A 162 -11.25 19.72 18.89
CA GLY A 162 -11.04 18.60 17.97
C GLY A 162 -9.73 18.78 17.19
N GLY A 163 -8.63 18.97 17.91
CA GLY A 163 -7.28 18.93 17.40
C GLY A 163 -6.92 17.48 17.20
N SER A 164 -7.09 17.04 15.95
CA SER A 164 -6.44 15.88 15.33
C SER A 164 -5.57 15.08 16.30
N ILE A 165 -6.16 14.04 16.89
CA ILE A 165 -5.40 12.86 17.35
C ILE A 165 -4.53 12.51 16.15
N GLY A 166 -3.23 12.81 16.28
CA GLY A 166 -2.30 12.95 15.16
C GLY A 166 -2.62 11.96 14.06
N GLU A 167 -2.84 12.46 12.84
CA GLU A 167 -3.26 11.69 11.67
C GLU A 167 -2.44 10.40 11.59
N ASN A 168 -2.92 9.35 12.23
CA ASN A 168 -2.26 8.06 12.23
C ASN A 168 -2.34 7.65 10.78
N LYS A 169 -1.20 7.69 10.10
CA LYS A 169 -1.04 7.44 8.68
C LYS A 169 -1.62 6.06 8.37
N LYS A 170 -2.91 6.00 8.03
CA LYS A 170 -3.63 4.73 7.88
C LYS A 170 -3.06 4.06 6.65
N ARG A 171 -2.53 2.85 6.84
CA ARG A 171 -2.00 2.01 5.77
C ARG A 171 -2.89 0.79 5.62
N TYR A 172 -3.24 0.48 4.38
CA TYR A 172 -4.06 -0.67 4.05
C TYR A 172 -3.18 -1.76 3.44
N LEU A 173 -3.25 -2.96 4.00
CA LEU A 173 -2.68 -4.17 3.41
C LEU A 173 -3.84 -5.11 3.09
N ILE A 174 -4.00 -5.44 1.82
CA ILE A 174 -5.00 -6.37 1.31
C ILE A 174 -4.26 -7.62 0.84
N LEU A 175 -4.50 -8.74 1.52
CA LEU A 175 -3.96 -10.05 1.13
C LEU A 175 -5.06 -10.84 0.42
N ILE A 176 -4.78 -11.25 -0.81
CA ILE A 176 -5.65 -12.09 -1.62
C ILE A 176 -5.04 -13.49 -1.65
N SER A 177 -5.83 -14.48 -1.26
CA SER A 177 -5.43 -15.88 -1.30
C SER A 177 -6.61 -16.70 -1.79
N THR A 178 -6.46 -17.30 -2.96
CA THR A 178 -7.37 -18.32 -3.47
C THR A 178 -6.79 -19.68 -3.13
N VAL A 179 -7.40 -20.34 -2.15
CA VAL A 179 -7.09 -21.73 -1.82
C VAL A 179 -7.75 -22.62 -2.88
N MET A 180 -7.10 -22.78 -4.05
CA MET A 180 -7.43 -23.80 -5.05
C MET A 180 -6.76 -25.15 -4.70
N THR A 181 -6.57 -25.44 -3.41
CA THR A 181 -5.87 -26.67 -2.97
C THR A 181 -6.58 -27.94 -3.43
N TRP A 182 -7.89 -27.89 -3.66
CA TRP A 182 -8.63 -29.07 -4.13
C TRP A 182 -8.40 -29.43 -5.61
N ALA A 183 -8.09 -28.44 -6.47
CA ALA A 183 -7.89 -28.66 -7.90
C ALA A 183 -6.45 -29.05 -8.23
N CYS A 184 -5.45 -28.55 -7.47
CA CYS A 184 -4.04 -28.86 -7.69
C CYS A 184 -3.61 -30.25 -7.18
N THR A 185 -4.38 -30.85 -6.26
CA THR A 185 -4.07 -32.19 -5.73
C THR A 185 -4.82 -33.33 -6.43
N LYS A 186 -5.72 -33.03 -7.37
CA LYS A 186 -6.38 -34.07 -8.17
C LYS A 186 -5.57 -34.35 -9.44
N PRO A 187 -5.25 -35.62 -9.71
CA PRO A 187 -4.66 -35.97 -11.00
C PRO A 187 -5.64 -35.55 -12.12
N LEU A 188 -5.09 -34.96 -13.18
CA LEU A 188 -5.83 -34.53 -14.38
C LEU A 188 -6.54 -35.70 -15.08
N ASP A 189 -6.13 -36.94 -14.77
CA ASP A 189 -6.73 -38.15 -15.30
C ASP A 189 -7.32 -38.98 -14.15
N PRO A 190 -8.67 -39.07 -14.03
CA PRO A 190 -9.30 -40.03 -13.16
C PRO A 190 -9.20 -41.39 -13.84
N VAL A 191 -8.03 -42.04 -13.77
CA VAL A 191 -7.90 -43.42 -14.26
C VAL A 191 -8.96 -44.24 -13.55
N ARG A 192 -9.95 -44.69 -14.33
CA ARG A 192 -11.08 -45.51 -13.90
C ARG A 192 -10.53 -46.65 -13.05
N SER A 193 -10.81 -46.64 -11.75
CA SER A 193 -10.66 -47.83 -10.93
C SER A 193 -11.69 -48.84 -11.44
N THR A 194 -11.21 -49.80 -12.24
CA THR A 194 -11.89 -51.07 -12.50
C THR A 194 -12.05 -51.85 -11.21
#